data_AF-A0AB36EUA0-F1
#
_entry.id   AF-A0AB36EUA0-F1
#
_cell.length_a   1.000
_cell.length_b   1.000
_cell.length_c   1.000
_cell.angle_alpha   90.00
_cell.angle_beta   90.00
_cell.angle_gamma   90.00
#
_symmetry.space_group_name_H-M   'P 1'
#
loop_
_entity.id
_entity.type
_entity.pdbx_description
1 polymer ?
#
loop_
_entity_poly.entity_id
_entity_poly.type
_entity_poly.pdbx_seq_one_letter_code
_entity_poly.pdbx_strand_id
1 'polypeptide(L)'
;MLVCLLSVPAWAADTTAPLFSPDGYRITQYRSPTPARHEQARTLDTESLRQLLAHEPRTRLVDVYRRTWLNERFIPDEVHANLPGSLWLANTGDGALAPDWQAYFSRNLERISQGDKDWPLVFYCRSDCWLGWNAARRAHALGYRTLYWYRDGIDAWQQAGLPLTPAEPQPFP
;
A
#
# COMPACT_ATOMS: atom_id res chain seq x y z
N MET A 1 27.30 40.80 -47.33
CA MET A 1 26.31 40.69 -46.24
C MET A 1 26.22 39.22 -45.87
N LEU A 2 26.94 38.78 -44.83
CA LEU A 2 27.05 37.37 -44.44
C LEU A 2 26.19 37.16 -43.20
N VAL A 3 25.13 36.36 -43.30
CA VAL A 3 24.22 36.06 -42.18
C VAL A 3 24.75 34.82 -41.45
N CYS A 4 25.29 35.01 -40.25
CA CYS A 4 25.62 33.92 -39.34
C CYS A 4 24.35 33.41 -38.67
N LEU A 5 23.92 32.19 -39.03
CA LEU A 5 22.90 31.44 -38.30
C LEU A 5 23.55 30.78 -37.09
N LEU A 6 23.28 31.29 -35.90
CA LEU A 6 23.63 30.66 -34.64
C LEU A 6 22.58 29.58 -34.32
N SER A 7 22.95 28.31 -34.50
CA SER A 7 22.15 27.18 -34.02
C SER A 7 22.33 27.04 -32.51
N VAL A 8 21.27 27.33 -31.75
CA VAL A 8 21.23 27.07 -30.30
C VAL A 8 20.92 25.58 -30.10
N PRO A 9 21.70 24.83 -29.29
CA PRO A 9 21.37 23.45 -28.97
C PRO A 9 20.17 23.45 -28.01
N ALA A 10 19.07 22.81 -28.43
CA ALA A 10 17.94 22.54 -27.55
C ALA A 10 18.35 21.42 -26.57
N TRP A 11 18.71 21.79 -25.35
CA TRP A 11 18.77 20.85 -24.23
C TRP A 11 17.32 20.48 -23.87
N ALA A 12 16.85 19.35 -24.37
CA ALA A 12 15.68 18.68 -23.81
C ALA A 12 16.12 18.07 -22.47
N ALA A 13 15.98 18.83 -21.39
CA ALA A 13 16.02 18.23 -20.06
C ALA A 13 14.78 17.32 -19.94
N ASP A 14 15.01 16.02 -19.87
CA ASP A 14 13.96 15.04 -19.60
C ASP A 14 13.57 15.16 -18.12
N THR A 15 12.77 16.17 -17.79
CA THR A 15 12.29 16.46 -16.42
C THR A 15 11.14 15.52 -16.03
N THR A 16 11.34 14.21 -16.18
CA THR A 16 10.40 13.23 -15.64
C THR A 16 10.59 13.19 -14.12
N ALA A 17 9.60 13.70 -13.37
CA ALA A 17 9.62 13.68 -11.91
C ALA A 17 9.85 12.25 -11.38
N PRO A 18 10.62 12.06 -10.30
CA PRO A 18 10.94 10.74 -9.80
C PRO A 18 9.69 9.99 -9.35
N LEU A 19 9.57 8.72 -9.75
CA LEU A 19 8.44 7.86 -9.37
C LEU A 19 8.59 7.29 -7.95
N PHE A 20 9.82 7.16 -7.48
CA PHE A 20 10.18 6.58 -6.19
C PHE A 20 11.01 7.55 -5.35
N SER A 21 10.87 7.48 -4.02
CA SER A 21 11.78 8.14 -3.08
C SER A 21 13.17 7.46 -3.11
N PRO A 22 14.21 8.10 -2.54
CA PRO A 22 15.52 7.46 -2.36
C PRO A 22 15.45 6.14 -1.58
N ASP A 23 14.53 6.03 -0.63
CA ASP A 23 14.29 4.79 0.15
C ASP A 23 13.47 3.73 -0.63
N GLY A 24 13.06 4.08 -1.86
CA GLY A 24 12.37 3.23 -2.81
C GLY A 24 10.87 3.10 -2.58
N TYR A 25 10.22 4.03 -1.88
CA TYR A 25 8.76 4.08 -1.82
C TYR A 25 8.19 4.73 -3.08
N ARG A 26 7.09 4.22 -3.64
CA ARG A 26 6.36 4.93 -4.70
C ARG A 26 5.82 6.25 -4.15
N ILE A 27 6.13 7.37 -4.79
CA ILE A 27 5.74 8.71 -4.31
C ILE A 27 4.69 9.41 -5.20
N THR A 28 4.52 8.96 -6.44
CA THR A 28 3.51 9.49 -7.37
C THR A 28 2.84 8.36 -8.16
N GLN A 29 1.80 8.68 -8.94
CA GLN A 29 1.12 7.73 -9.83
C GLN A 29 0.74 6.42 -9.11
N TYR A 30 0.12 6.54 -7.93
CA TYR A 30 -0.22 5.39 -7.09
C TYR A 30 -1.20 4.42 -7.75
N ARG A 31 -2.03 4.91 -8.68
CA ARG A 31 -2.92 4.09 -9.51
C ARG A 31 -2.29 3.87 -10.90
N SER A 32 -1.40 2.90 -11.00
CA SER A 32 -0.66 2.56 -12.21
C SER A 32 -0.18 1.10 -12.14
N PRO A 33 0.24 0.47 -13.27
CA PRO A 33 0.71 -0.90 -13.27
C PRO A 33 1.79 -1.14 -12.21
N THR A 34 1.61 -2.22 -11.45
CA THR A 34 2.53 -2.63 -10.39
C THR A 34 3.37 -3.84 -10.82
N PRO A 35 4.57 -4.04 -10.27
CA PRO A 35 5.39 -5.21 -10.59
C PRO A 35 4.71 -6.51 -10.17
N ALA A 36 5.05 -7.62 -10.83
CA ALA A 36 4.51 -8.94 -10.48
C ALA A 36 5.03 -9.47 -9.13
N ARG A 37 6.15 -8.95 -8.63
CA ARG A 37 6.82 -9.37 -7.41
C ARG A 37 7.12 -8.17 -6.51
N HIS A 38 7.19 -8.42 -5.21
CA HIS A 38 7.66 -7.47 -4.21
C HIS A 38 8.98 -7.97 -3.63
N GLU A 39 9.93 -7.06 -3.40
CA GLU A 39 11.30 -7.41 -3.02
C GLU A 39 11.38 -7.90 -1.57
N GLN A 40 10.56 -7.33 -0.68
CA GLN A 40 10.53 -7.65 0.75
C GLN A 40 9.30 -8.46 1.21
N ALA A 41 8.43 -8.91 0.30
CA ALA A 41 7.19 -9.60 0.65
C ALA A 41 6.83 -10.64 -0.41
N ARG A 42 6.20 -11.75 -0.02
CA ARG A 42 5.68 -12.72 -0.98
C ARG A 42 4.40 -12.17 -1.61
N THR A 43 4.40 -12.00 -2.93
CA THR A 43 3.19 -11.63 -3.67
C THR A 43 2.18 -12.78 -3.65
N LEU A 44 0.92 -12.46 -3.38
CA LEU A 44 -0.20 -13.40 -3.39
C LEU A 44 -1.18 -13.04 -4.51
N ASP A 45 -1.74 -14.08 -5.13
CA ASP A 45 -3.00 -14.03 -5.85
C ASP A 45 -4.17 -14.45 -4.94
N THR A 46 -5.40 -14.46 -5.47
CA THR A 46 -6.60 -14.78 -4.67
C THR A 46 -6.57 -16.18 -4.09
N GLU A 47 -6.14 -17.18 -4.87
CA GLU A 47 -6.15 -18.58 -4.44
C GLU A 47 -5.07 -18.84 -3.38
N SER A 48 -3.86 -18.35 -3.57
CA SER A 48 -2.78 -18.45 -2.58
C SER A 48 -3.10 -17.68 -1.28
N LEU A 49 -3.82 -16.55 -1.36
CA LEU A 49 -4.33 -15.88 -0.16
C LEU A 49 -5.33 -16.75 0.60
N ARG A 50 -6.29 -17.37 -0.09
CA ARG A 50 -7.28 -18.26 0.54
C ARG A 50 -6.59 -19.46 1.19
N GLN A 51 -5.61 -20.06 0.52
CA GLN A 51 -4.81 -21.15 1.07
C GLN A 51 -4.02 -20.68 2.30
N LEU A 52 -3.39 -19.51 2.26
CA LEU A 52 -2.69 -18.95 3.43
C LEU A 52 -3.64 -18.78 4.61
N LEU A 53 -4.82 -18.20 4.41
CA LEU A 53 -5.80 -17.98 5.48
C LEU A 53 -6.35 -19.29 6.06
N ALA A 54 -6.46 -20.34 5.24
CA ALA A 54 -6.89 -21.66 5.70
C ALA A 54 -5.82 -22.38 6.55
N HIS A 55 -4.55 -22.27 6.16
CA HIS A 55 -3.45 -22.98 6.83
C HIS A 55 -2.82 -22.18 7.99
N GLU A 56 -2.92 -20.85 7.96
CA GLU A 56 -2.34 -19.94 8.94
C GLU A 56 -3.40 -18.92 9.42
N PRO A 57 -4.35 -19.36 10.27
CA PRO A 57 -5.48 -18.54 10.70
C PRO A 57 -5.09 -17.34 11.57
N ARG A 58 -3.84 -17.27 12.06
CA ARG A 58 -3.34 -16.11 12.80
C ARG A 58 -3.02 -14.93 11.87
N THR A 59 -2.93 -15.15 10.56
CA THR A 59 -2.66 -14.11 9.55
C THR A 59 -3.56 -12.90 9.74
N ARG A 60 -2.98 -11.70 9.66
CA ARG A 60 -3.74 -10.43 9.70
C ARG A 60 -3.70 -9.77 8.33
N LEU A 61 -4.86 -9.34 7.89
CA LEU A 61 -5.06 -8.60 6.66
C LEU A 61 -5.09 -7.10 6.98
N VAL A 62 -4.35 -6.30 6.21
CA VAL A 62 -4.23 -4.86 6.39
C VAL A 62 -4.59 -4.17 5.08
N ASP A 63 -5.75 -3.53 5.07
CA ASP A 63 -6.16 -2.61 4.03
C ASP A 63 -5.44 -1.27 4.24
N VAL A 64 -4.86 -0.71 3.19
CA VAL A 64 -4.23 0.62 3.22
C VAL A 64 -4.81 1.58 2.18
N TYR A 65 -6.01 1.28 1.67
CA TYR A 65 -6.74 2.15 0.76
C TYR A 65 -6.93 3.54 1.38
N ARG A 66 -6.93 4.57 0.53
CA ARG A 66 -7.04 5.95 1.00
C ARG A 66 -8.43 6.27 1.50
N ARG A 67 -8.48 7.14 2.50
CA ARG A 67 -9.68 7.78 2.99
C ARG A 67 -9.38 9.25 3.24
N THR A 68 -10.24 10.12 2.74
CA THR A 68 -10.12 11.57 2.94
C THR A 68 -9.96 11.91 4.42
N TRP A 69 -8.89 12.64 4.76
CA TRP A 69 -8.60 13.13 6.10
C TRP A 69 -8.70 14.66 6.12
N LEU A 70 -9.65 15.19 6.87
CA LEU A 70 -9.92 16.63 6.95
C LEU A 70 -10.41 16.98 8.36
N ASN A 71 -9.92 18.09 8.91
CA ASN A 71 -10.27 18.56 10.26
C ASN A 71 -10.13 17.44 11.30
N GLU A 72 -8.97 16.76 11.27
CA GLU A 72 -8.60 15.72 12.23
C GLU A 72 -9.54 14.51 12.28
N ARG A 73 -10.21 14.20 11.16
CA ARG A 73 -11.08 13.03 11.04
C ARG A 73 -11.10 12.44 9.63
N PHE A 74 -11.42 11.15 9.57
CA PHE A 74 -11.78 10.49 8.31
C PHE A 74 -13.17 10.92 7.87
N ILE A 75 -13.32 11.28 6.59
CA ILE A 75 -14.59 11.69 6.00
C ILE A 75 -15.23 10.49 5.30
N PRO A 76 -16.43 10.02 5.71
CA PRO A 76 -17.11 8.87 5.11
C PRO A 76 -17.82 9.26 3.80
N ASP A 77 -17.07 9.80 2.85
CA ASP A 77 -17.53 10.25 1.53
C ASP A 77 -17.91 9.09 0.58
N GLU A 78 -17.24 7.95 0.72
CA GLU A 78 -17.50 6.74 -0.06
C GLU A 78 -17.70 5.52 0.86
N VAL A 79 -18.59 4.58 0.48
CA VAL A 79 -18.65 3.29 1.16
C VAL A 79 -17.41 2.47 0.82
N HIS A 80 -16.77 1.89 1.85
CA HIS A 80 -15.65 0.99 1.67
C HIS A 80 -15.92 -0.32 2.41
N ALA A 81 -15.45 -1.41 1.84
CA ALA A 81 -15.54 -2.74 2.42
C ALA A 81 -14.16 -3.38 2.37
N ASN A 82 -13.94 -4.33 3.26
CA ASN A 82 -12.70 -5.06 3.39
C ASN A 82 -12.90 -6.54 3.06
N LEU A 83 -11.78 -7.23 2.84
CA LEU A 83 -11.75 -8.68 3.02
C LEU A 83 -12.14 -9.00 4.48
N PRO A 84 -12.90 -10.09 4.74
CA PRO A 84 -13.32 -10.44 6.10
C PRO A 84 -12.14 -10.53 7.07
N GLY A 85 -12.28 -9.88 8.24
CA GLY A 85 -11.25 -9.88 9.29
C GLY A 85 -10.11 -8.88 9.09
N SER A 86 -10.16 -8.02 8.07
CA SER A 86 -9.10 -7.03 7.84
C SER A 86 -9.19 -5.82 8.75
N LEU A 87 -8.01 -5.29 9.08
CA LEU A 87 -7.83 -3.98 9.68
C LEU A 87 -7.64 -2.93 8.58
N TRP A 88 -8.36 -1.81 8.65
CA TRP A 88 -8.12 -0.70 7.73
C TRP A 88 -7.20 0.36 8.34
N LEU A 89 -5.96 0.42 7.86
CA LEU A 89 -4.99 1.46 8.19
C LEU A 89 -4.91 2.47 7.04
N ALA A 90 -5.98 3.26 6.89
CA ALA A 90 -6.13 4.19 5.78
C ALA A 90 -4.94 5.15 5.63
N ASN A 91 -4.60 5.48 4.39
CA ASN A 91 -3.52 6.42 4.00
C ASN A 91 -2.10 5.96 4.35
N THR A 92 -1.91 4.87 5.09
CA THR A 92 -0.57 4.39 5.50
C THR A 92 0.24 3.76 4.38
N GLY A 93 -0.31 3.64 3.16
CA GLY A 93 0.43 3.24 1.97
C GLY A 93 1.07 4.41 1.21
N ASP A 94 0.88 5.66 1.65
CA ASP A 94 1.49 6.81 0.97
C ASP A 94 3.02 6.73 1.00
N GLY A 95 3.67 7.24 -0.05
CA GLY A 95 5.12 7.15 -0.20
C GLY A 95 5.85 7.94 0.89
N ALA A 96 5.36 9.14 1.20
CA ALA A 96 5.81 9.96 2.31
C ALA A 96 4.72 10.01 3.39
N LEU A 97 5.05 9.53 4.60
CA LEU A 97 4.19 9.64 5.77
C LEU A 97 4.77 10.66 6.75
N ALA A 98 3.94 11.56 7.26
CA ALA A 98 4.34 12.38 8.41
C ALA A 98 4.56 11.49 9.64
N PRO A 99 5.33 11.96 10.65
CA PRO A 99 5.69 11.15 11.82
C PRO A 99 4.50 10.49 12.53
N ASP A 100 3.39 11.21 12.69
CA ASP A 100 2.21 10.67 13.36
C ASP A 100 1.55 9.52 12.58
N TRP A 101 1.58 9.56 11.25
CA TRP A 101 1.12 8.47 10.39
C TRP A 101 2.04 7.26 10.43
N GLN A 102 3.35 7.47 10.55
CA GLN A 102 4.29 6.37 10.76
C GLN A 102 4.05 5.71 12.13
N ALA A 103 3.85 6.50 13.17
CA ALA A 103 3.58 6.01 14.52
C ALA A 103 2.22 5.29 14.60
N TYR A 104 1.18 5.81 13.93
CA TYR A 104 -0.12 5.16 13.78
C TYR A 104 -0.01 3.79 13.10
N PHE A 105 0.74 3.70 12.00
CA PHE A 105 1.00 2.44 11.30
C PHE A 105 1.74 1.45 12.22
N SER A 106 2.86 1.87 12.82
CA SER A 106 3.68 1.02 13.67
C SER A 106 2.92 0.49 14.87
N ARG A 107 2.20 1.35 15.62
CA ARG A 107 1.44 0.93 16.80
C ARG A 107 0.32 -0.06 16.46
N ASN A 108 -0.36 0.13 15.33
CA ASN A 108 -1.39 -0.82 14.91
C ASN A 108 -0.81 -2.16 14.49
N LEU A 109 0.32 -2.18 13.78
CA LEU A 109 1.00 -3.43 13.47
C LEU A 109 1.45 -4.14 14.75
N GLU A 110 2.08 -3.44 15.68
CA GLU A 110 2.48 -3.99 16.98
C GLU A 110 1.28 -4.58 17.72
N ARG A 111 0.15 -3.88 17.77
CA ARG A 111 -1.09 -4.37 18.41
C ARG A 111 -1.63 -5.65 17.75
N ILE A 112 -1.76 -5.69 16.42
CA ILE A 112 -2.36 -6.86 15.75
C ILE A 112 -1.42 -8.06 15.69
N SER A 113 -0.11 -7.82 15.79
CA SER A 113 0.93 -8.85 15.86
C SER A 113 1.31 -9.22 17.29
N GLN A 114 0.77 -8.54 18.31
CA GLN A 114 1.19 -8.69 19.71
C GLN A 114 2.71 -8.51 19.89
N GLY A 115 3.32 -7.65 19.08
CA GLY A 115 4.76 -7.42 19.04
C GLY A 115 5.58 -8.50 18.31
N ASP A 116 4.98 -9.60 17.87
CA ASP A 116 5.67 -10.68 17.15
C ASP A 116 6.07 -10.23 15.74
N LYS A 117 7.38 -10.12 15.48
CA LYS A 117 7.93 -9.75 14.17
C LYS A 117 7.83 -10.87 13.13
N ASP A 118 7.55 -12.10 13.54
CA ASP A 118 7.24 -13.23 12.65
C ASP A 118 5.74 -13.38 12.39
N TRP A 119 4.90 -12.50 12.95
CA TRP A 119 3.46 -12.56 12.72
C TRP A 119 3.14 -12.39 11.22
N PRO A 120 2.31 -13.26 10.61
CA PRO A 120 1.98 -13.17 9.19
C PRO A 120 1.09 -11.96 8.89
N LEU A 121 1.59 -11.03 8.08
CA LEU A 121 0.89 -9.80 7.69
C LEU A 121 0.69 -9.74 6.18
N VAL A 122 -0.54 -9.55 5.74
CA VAL A 122 -0.90 -9.35 4.34
C VAL A 122 -1.34 -7.91 4.14
N PHE A 123 -0.66 -7.19 3.26
CA PHE A 123 -1.02 -5.82 2.87
C PHE A 123 -1.74 -5.82 1.53
N TYR A 124 -2.80 -5.03 1.41
CA TYR A 124 -3.55 -4.91 0.17
C TYR A 124 -4.20 -3.54 -0.02
N CYS A 125 -4.64 -3.28 -1.26
CA CYS A 125 -5.37 -2.09 -1.68
C CYS A 125 -6.39 -2.54 -2.75
N ARG A 126 -6.34 -1.94 -3.94
CA ARG A 126 -7.08 -2.35 -5.16
C ARG A 126 -6.09 -2.80 -6.23
N SER A 127 -6.58 -3.27 -7.37
CA SER A 127 -5.72 -3.53 -8.53
C SER A 127 -4.99 -2.26 -8.97
N ASP A 128 -3.76 -2.45 -9.46
CA ASP A 128 -2.86 -1.38 -9.90
C ASP A 128 -2.71 -0.27 -8.85
N CYS A 129 -2.58 -0.66 -7.57
CA CYS A 129 -2.41 0.26 -6.46
C CYS A 129 -1.07 0.03 -5.75
N TRP A 130 -0.21 1.05 -5.78
CA TRP A 130 1.11 1.01 -5.12
C TRP A 130 1.06 1.15 -3.60
N LEU A 131 -0.10 1.49 -3.01
CA LEU A 131 -0.21 1.73 -1.58
C LEU A 131 0.06 0.46 -0.76
N GLY A 132 -0.48 -0.69 -1.19
CA GLY A 132 -0.22 -1.98 -0.53
C GLY A 132 1.25 -2.40 -0.62
N TRP A 133 1.89 -2.12 -1.75
CA TRP A 133 3.33 -2.36 -1.96
C TRP A 133 4.16 -1.50 -1.01
N ASN A 134 3.88 -0.20 -0.92
CA ASN A 134 4.58 0.70 0.01
C ASN A 134 4.39 0.27 1.47
N ALA A 135 3.19 -0.18 1.85
CA ALA A 135 2.91 -0.63 3.21
C ALA A 135 3.70 -1.90 3.58
N ALA A 136 3.81 -2.87 2.66
CA ALA A 136 4.62 -4.06 2.87
C ALA A 136 6.12 -3.71 3.02
N ARG A 137 6.66 -2.82 2.17
CA ARG A 137 8.02 -2.29 2.31
C ARG A 137 8.23 -1.60 3.66
N ARG A 138 7.25 -0.82 4.12
CA ARG A 138 7.31 -0.14 5.41
C ARG A 138 7.28 -1.11 6.59
N ALA A 139 6.46 -2.15 6.54
CA ALA A 139 6.45 -3.19 7.55
C ALA A 139 7.81 -3.92 7.62
N HIS A 140 8.44 -4.18 6.47
CA HIS A 140 9.79 -4.73 6.44
C HIS A 140 10.81 -3.82 7.13
N ALA A 141 10.77 -2.51 6.87
CA ALA A 141 11.64 -1.53 7.54
C ALA A 141 11.43 -1.49 9.08
N LEU A 142 10.25 -1.88 9.56
CA LEU A 142 9.95 -2.06 11.00
C LEU A 142 10.36 -3.42 11.57
N GLY A 143 11.04 -4.26 10.77
CA GLY A 143 11.58 -5.55 11.17
C GLY A 143 10.62 -6.73 11.05
N TYR A 144 9.43 -6.56 10.46
CA TYR A 144 8.54 -7.69 10.21
C TYR A 144 9.10 -8.60 9.11
N ARG A 145 9.00 -9.92 9.32
CA ARG A 145 9.66 -10.93 8.48
C ARG A 145 8.69 -11.74 7.64
N THR A 146 7.50 -12.02 8.16
CA THR A 146 6.48 -12.82 7.46
C THR A 146 5.50 -11.89 6.73
N LEU A 147 5.94 -11.37 5.59
CA LEU A 147 5.23 -10.33 4.85
C LEU A 147 4.66 -10.85 3.54
N TYR A 148 3.42 -10.46 3.27
CA TYR A 148 2.71 -10.75 2.03
C TYR A 148 2.13 -9.48 1.44
N TRP A 149 2.07 -9.45 0.10
CA TRP A 149 1.38 -8.40 -0.63
C TRP A 149 0.35 -9.04 -1.55
N TYR A 150 -0.94 -8.79 -1.27
CA TYR A 150 -2.02 -9.23 -2.14
C TYR A 150 -2.25 -8.17 -3.21
N ARG A 151 -1.60 -8.39 -4.36
CA ARG A 151 -1.33 -7.38 -5.40
C ARG A 151 -2.58 -6.79 -6.04
N ASP A 152 -3.52 -7.66 -6.39
CA ASP A 152 -4.75 -7.25 -7.10
C ASP A 152 -5.89 -6.92 -6.12
N GLY A 153 -5.62 -7.07 -4.82
CA GLY A 153 -6.42 -6.50 -3.73
C GLY A 153 -7.90 -6.86 -3.77
N ILE A 154 -8.72 -5.92 -3.27
CA ILE A 154 -10.17 -6.11 -3.16
C ILE A 154 -10.86 -6.37 -4.51
N ASP A 155 -10.33 -5.82 -5.60
CA ASP A 155 -10.95 -5.97 -6.93
C ASP A 155 -10.92 -7.43 -7.38
N ALA A 156 -9.77 -8.11 -7.25
CA ALA A 156 -9.65 -9.54 -7.56
C ALA A 156 -10.43 -10.43 -6.57
N TRP A 157 -10.54 -10.00 -5.31
CA TRP A 157 -11.35 -10.72 -4.31
C TRP A 157 -12.84 -10.70 -4.67
N GLN A 158 -13.33 -9.51 -5.05
CA GLN A 158 -14.71 -9.32 -5.48
C GLN A 158 -15.00 -10.03 -6.81
N GLN A 159 -14.08 -9.98 -7.78
CA GLN A 159 -14.20 -10.70 -9.05
C GLN A 159 -14.30 -12.22 -8.86
N ALA A 160 -13.66 -12.76 -7.83
CA ALA A 160 -13.77 -14.16 -7.45
C ALA A 160 -15.09 -14.51 -6.74
N GLY A 161 -16.01 -13.55 -6.57
CA GLY A 161 -17.32 -13.76 -5.92
C GLY A 161 -17.22 -13.98 -4.40
N LEU A 162 -16.12 -13.57 -3.77
CA LEU A 162 -15.87 -13.79 -2.35
C LEU A 162 -16.51 -12.68 -1.49
N PRO A 163 -16.90 -12.97 -0.25
CA PRO A 163 -17.63 -12.03 0.59
C PRO A 163 -16.75 -10.85 1.01
N LEU A 164 -17.37 -9.68 1.15
CA LEU A 164 -16.77 -8.47 1.72
C LEU A 164 -17.51 -8.07 2.99
N THR A 165 -16.83 -7.30 3.86
CA THR A 165 -17.42 -6.77 5.09
C THR A 165 -17.31 -5.25 5.09
N PRO A 166 -18.40 -4.49 5.37
CA PRO A 166 -18.31 -3.04 5.55
C PRO A 166 -17.20 -2.67 6.53
N ALA A 167 -16.45 -1.61 6.24
CA ALA A 167 -15.26 -1.27 7.02
C ALA A 167 -15.14 0.23 7.29
N GLU A 168 -14.64 0.54 8.49
CA GLU A 168 -14.22 1.87 8.89
C GLU A 168 -12.70 1.87 9.17
N PRO A 169 -11.99 2.98 8.89
CA PRO A 169 -10.58 3.10 9.23
C PRO A 169 -10.39 2.95 10.73
N GLN A 170 -9.25 2.37 11.15
CA GLN A 170 -8.87 2.44 12.55
C GLN A 170 -8.71 3.91 12.96
N PRO A 171 -9.20 4.31 14.14
CA PRO A 171 -9.10 5.69 14.61
C PRO A 171 -7.66 6.18 14.53
N PHE A 172 -7.46 7.31 13.85
CA PHE A 172 -6.21 8.03 13.93
C PHE A 172 -6.19 8.80 15.27
N PRO A 173 -5.08 8.75 16.04
CA PRO A 173 -5.01 9.36 17.36
C PRO A 173 -5.06 10.89 17.34
#